data_AF-A0A2N0M270-F1
#
_entry.id   AF-A0A2N0M270-F1
#
_cell.length_a   1.000
_cell.length_b   1.000
_cell.length_c   1.000
_cell.angle_alpha   90.00
_cell.angle_beta   90.00
_cell.angle_gamma   90.00
#
_symmetry.space_group_name_H-M   'P 1'
#
loop_
_entity.id
_entity.type
_entity.pdbx_description
1 polymer ?
#
loop_
_entity_poly.entity_id
_entity_poly.type
_entity_poly.pdbx_seq_one_letter_code
_entity_poly.pdbx_strand_id
1 'polypeptide(L)'
;MSAVTPRIPIYKDFVLLQLAFLIFLIDQFSKFVIRDQLQFRESFPREGFFRFTHTHNTGSAFGIFQDQNTALIFVSIIGIAILALIYRSQVVPTGLLRLSLGLQIGGAAGNLLDRLLIQHVTDFVDIGTWPVFNVADASIITGLVILGYIFLVAEPVDNEGSGLNGGYGWCPVCDGQMLTVTGGWRCTICGVRERVVGELLTGDRLVEELTGDQKL
;
A
#
# COMPACT_ATOMS: atom_id res chain seq x y z
N MET A 1 4.26 5.65 -29.88
CA MET A 1 3.14 5.34 -28.98
C MET A 1 3.72 4.65 -27.76
N SER A 2 3.83 5.36 -26.63
CA SER A 2 4.44 4.82 -25.40
C SER A 2 3.63 3.63 -24.90
N ALA A 3 4.29 2.47 -24.73
CA ALA A 3 3.66 1.31 -24.12
C ALA A 3 3.23 1.67 -22.69
N VAL A 4 1.93 1.80 -22.46
CA VAL A 4 1.38 2.06 -21.13
C VAL A 4 1.63 0.80 -20.30
N THR A 5 2.60 0.84 -19.39
CA THR A 5 2.81 -0.26 -18.44
C THR A 5 1.51 -0.49 -17.66
N PRO A 6 0.92 -1.70 -17.70
CA PRO A 6 -0.38 -1.94 -17.09
C PRO A 6 -0.26 -1.81 -15.57
N ARG A 7 -0.95 -0.81 -14.99
CA ARG A 7 -1.06 -0.64 -13.54
C ARG A 7 -2.00 -1.70 -12.98
N ILE A 8 -1.63 -2.32 -11.86
CA ILE A 8 -2.53 -3.26 -11.17
C ILE A 8 -3.66 -2.41 -10.56
N PRO A 9 -4.92 -2.58 -11.01
CA PRO A 9 -6.02 -1.85 -10.40
C PRO A 9 -6.24 -2.35 -8.97
N ILE A 10 -6.62 -1.45 -8.06
CA ILE A 10 -6.75 -1.75 -6.61
C ILE A 10 -7.63 -2.97 -6.32
N TYR A 11 -8.68 -3.18 -7.10
CA TYR A 11 -9.61 -4.30 -6.93
C TYR A 11 -9.01 -5.67 -7.31
N LYS A 12 -7.84 -5.70 -7.97
CA LYS A 12 -7.09 -6.94 -8.28
C LYS A 12 -5.93 -7.20 -7.32
N ASP A 13 -5.61 -6.26 -6.45
CA ASP A 13 -4.55 -6.46 -5.46
C ASP A 13 -5.11 -7.15 -4.22
N PHE A 14 -5.11 -8.48 -4.25
CA PHE A 14 -5.66 -9.30 -3.18
C PHE A 14 -5.00 -9.05 -1.83
N VAL A 15 -3.69 -8.74 -1.81
CA VAL A 15 -2.95 -8.51 -0.57
C VAL A 15 -3.48 -7.24 0.13
N LEU A 16 -3.62 -6.15 -0.61
CA LEU A 16 -4.16 -4.90 -0.07
C LEU A 16 -5.61 -5.11 0.42
N LEU A 17 -6.45 -5.75 -0.40
CA LEU A 17 -7.86 -5.96 -0.05
C LEU A 17 -8.04 -6.87 1.17
N GLN A 18 -7.26 -7.95 1.25
CA GLN A 18 -7.28 -8.86 2.40
C GLN A 18 -6.87 -8.14 3.68
N LEU A 19 -5.81 -7.34 3.62
CA LEU A 19 -5.36 -6.57 4.78
C LEU A 19 -6.42 -5.55 5.23
N ALA A 20 -6.96 -4.77 4.30
CA ALA A 20 -8.01 -3.79 4.61
C ALA A 20 -9.25 -4.47 5.22
N PHE A 21 -9.67 -5.59 4.63
CA PHE A 21 -10.80 -6.38 5.14
C PHE A 21 -10.53 -6.97 6.52
N LEU A 22 -9.33 -7.50 6.76
CA LEU A 22 -8.95 -8.06 8.07
C LEU A 22 -8.98 -6.98 9.16
N ILE A 23 -8.40 -5.81 8.90
CA ILE A 23 -8.41 -4.69 9.85
C ILE A 23 -9.83 -4.22 10.13
N PHE A 24 -10.65 -4.09 9.08
CA PHE A 24 -12.06 -3.77 9.22
C PHE A 24 -12.81 -4.78 10.10
N LEU A 25 -12.60 -6.08 9.88
CA LEU A 25 -13.23 -7.12 10.69
C LEU A 25 -12.79 -7.07 12.14
N ILE A 26 -11.49 -6.90 12.40
CA ILE A 26 -10.95 -6.81 13.77
C ILE A 26 -11.56 -5.59 14.49
N ASP A 27 -11.62 -4.43 13.82
CA ASP A 27 -12.24 -3.21 14.37
C ASP A 27 -13.71 -3.45 14.72
N GLN A 28 -14.51 -3.90 13.75
CA GLN A 28 -15.95 -4.09 13.95
C GLN A 28 -16.26 -5.17 14.99
N PHE A 29 -15.49 -6.25 15.02
CA PHE A 29 -15.62 -7.28 16.05
C PHE A 29 -15.26 -6.74 17.43
N SER A 30 -14.17 -6.00 17.57
CA SER A 30 -13.76 -5.41 18.85
C SER A 30 -14.81 -4.43 19.39
N LYS A 31 -15.36 -3.56 18.53
CA LYS A 31 -16.44 -2.64 18.88
C LYS A 31 -17.74 -3.36 19.22
N PHE A 32 -18.04 -4.45 18.53
CA PHE A 32 -19.19 -5.29 18.86
C PHE A 32 -19.06 -5.87 20.27
N VAL A 33 -17.91 -6.45 20.61
CA VAL A 33 -17.66 -7.00 21.95
C VAL A 33 -17.81 -5.92 23.03
N ILE A 34 -17.28 -4.72 22.82
CA ILE A 34 -17.41 -3.64 23.80
C ILE A 34 -18.87 -3.21 24.00
N ARG A 35 -19.63 -3.03 22.92
CA ARG A 35 -21.05 -2.64 23.00
C ARG A 35 -21.92 -3.71 23.67
N ASP A 36 -21.56 -4.98 23.52
CA ASP A 36 -22.26 -6.11 24.10
C ASP A 36 -21.93 -6.33 25.58
N GLN A 37 -20.66 -6.13 25.96
CA GLN A 37 -20.15 -6.49 27.29
C GLN A 37 -20.11 -5.32 28.29
N LEU A 38 -20.08 -4.06 27.83
CA LEU A 38 -19.94 -2.89 28.69
C LEU A 38 -21.09 -1.91 28.47
N GLN A 39 -21.67 -1.41 29.57
CA GLN A 39 -22.61 -0.30 29.51
C GLN A 39 -21.90 1.00 29.08
N PHE A 40 -22.66 1.96 28.57
CA PHE A 40 -22.09 3.27 28.20
C PHE A 40 -21.39 3.91 29.41
N ARG A 41 -20.13 4.35 29.21
CA ARG A 41 -19.20 4.88 30.23
C ARG A 41 -18.75 3.89 31.30
N GLU A 42 -19.01 2.59 31.12
CA GLU A 42 -18.42 1.56 31.95
C GLU A 42 -16.96 1.29 31.51
N SER A 43 -16.10 1.01 32.49
CA SER A 43 -14.69 0.66 32.27
C SER A 43 -14.36 -0.71 32.86
N PHE A 44 -13.60 -1.51 32.12
CA PHE A 44 -13.04 -2.77 32.55
C PHE A 44 -11.53 -2.88 32.26
N PRO A 45 -10.67 -3.13 33.27
CA PRO A 45 -10.97 -3.05 34.69
C PRO A 45 -11.44 -1.64 35.10
N ARG A 46 -12.12 -1.51 36.25
CA ARG A 46 -12.63 -0.20 36.70
C ARG A 46 -11.51 0.81 36.98
N GLU A 47 -10.37 0.31 37.43
CA GLU A 47 -9.22 1.11 37.85
C GLU A 47 -7.96 0.60 37.13
N GLY A 48 -6.94 1.47 37.05
CA GLY A 48 -5.66 1.17 36.40
C GLY A 48 -5.36 2.09 35.22
N PHE A 49 -4.14 1.97 34.71
CA PHE A 49 -3.66 2.79 33.59
C PHE A 49 -4.28 2.37 32.25
N PHE A 50 -4.38 1.06 31.98
CA PHE A 50 -4.97 0.52 30.76
C PHE A 50 -6.35 -0.07 31.06
N ARG A 51 -7.37 0.41 30.35
CA ARG A 51 -8.76 0.01 30.53
C ARG A 51 -9.46 -0.12 29.19
N PHE A 52 -10.53 -0.88 29.19
CA PHE A 52 -11.54 -0.87 28.14
C PHE A 52 -12.73 -0.02 28.61
N THR A 53 -12.91 1.17 28.06
CA THR A 53 -13.94 2.12 28.49
C THR A 53 -14.92 2.40 27.35
N HIS A 54 -16.17 1.95 27.45
CA HIS A 54 -17.15 2.14 26.39
C HIS A 54 -17.56 3.61 26.22
N THR A 55 -17.06 4.25 25.17
CA THR A 55 -17.27 5.68 24.88
C THR A 55 -17.88 5.88 23.49
N HIS A 56 -18.69 6.92 23.36
CA HIS A 56 -19.19 7.38 22.06
C HIS A 56 -18.41 8.61 21.62
N ASN A 57 -17.88 8.56 20.41
CA ASN A 57 -17.18 9.67 19.79
C ASN A 57 -18.01 10.25 18.65
N THR A 58 -18.60 11.44 18.90
CA THR A 58 -19.37 12.20 17.90
C THR A 58 -18.49 13.17 17.11
N GLY A 59 -17.20 13.29 17.45
CA GLY A 59 -16.22 14.13 16.79
C GLY A 59 -15.16 13.35 16.01
N SER A 60 -14.05 14.02 15.70
CA SER A 60 -12.80 13.43 15.25
C SER A 60 -11.77 13.42 16.37
N ALA A 61 -10.52 13.05 16.05
CA ALA A 61 -9.41 13.07 17.00
C ALA A 61 -9.33 14.40 17.78
N PHE A 62 -9.03 14.31 19.08
CA PHE A 62 -9.00 15.43 20.03
C PHE A 62 -10.30 16.23 20.15
N GLY A 63 -11.42 15.66 19.70
CA GLY A 63 -12.73 16.26 19.81
C GLY A 63 -12.95 17.46 18.91
N ILE A 64 -12.27 17.54 17.77
CA ILE A 64 -12.57 18.50 16.72
C ILE A 64 -13.84 18.03 15.98
N PHE A 65 -14.65 18.93 15.43
CA PHE A 65 -15.89 18.58 14.69
C PHE A 65 -16.92 17.77 15.50
N GLN A 66 -17.06 18.06 16.81
CA GLN A 66 -18.13 17.45 17.63
C GLN A 66 -19.50 17.66 16.98
N ASP A 67 -20.30 16.59 17.00
CA ASP A 67 -21.68 16.54 16.49
C ASP A 67 -21.81 16.85 14.99
N GLN A 68 -20.71 16.86 14.24
CA GLN A 68 -20.68 17.06 12.79
C GLN A 68 -20.55 15.73 12.04
N ASN A 69 -21.39 14.75 12.37
CA ASN A 69 -21.30 13.39 11.84
C ASN A 69 -21.26 13.37 10.29
N THR A 70 -22.12 14.16 9.64
CA THR A 70 -22.16 14.27 8.18
C THR A 70 -20.83 14.74 7.59
N ALA A 71 -20.18 15.74 8.19
CA ALA A 71 -18.88 16.21 7.71
C ALA A 71 -17.81 15.13 7.85
N LEU A 72 -17.82 14.39 8.96
CA LEU A 72 -16.86 13.30 9.22
C LEU A 72 -17.06 12.10 8.29
N ILE A 73 -18.29 11.81 7.89
CA ILE A 73 -18.59 10.84 6.82
C ILE A 73 -17.93 11.27 5.51
N PHE A 74 -18.12 12.53 5.09
CA PHE A 74 -17.49 13.05 3.87
C PHE A 74 -15.97 13.02 3.94
N VAL A 75 -15.37 13.44 5.06
CA VAL A 75 -13.91 13.38 5.27
C VAL A 75 -13.39 11.95 5.14
N SER A 76 -14.10 10.97 5.71
CA SER A 76 -13.71 9.55 5.62
C SER A 76 -13.77 9.04 4.17
N ILE A 77 -14.84 9.35 3.44
CA ILE A 77 -15.00 8.98 2.03
C ILE A 77 -13.91 9.61 1.16
N ILE A 78 -13.66 10.91 1.36
CA ILE A 78 -12.61 11.65 0.64
C ILE A 78 -11.23 11.05 0.96
N GLY A 79 -10.94 10.74 2.22
CA GLY A 79 -9.70 10.11 2.64
C GLY A 79 -9.47 8.77 1.94
N ILE A 80 -10.47 7.88 1.94
CA ILE A 80 -10.41 6.60 1.23
C ILE A 80 -10.18 6.80 -0.28
N ALA A 81 -10.86 7.78 -0.89
CA ALA A 81 -10.67 8.11 -2.30
C ALA A 81 -9.25 8.59 -2.60
N ILE A 82 -8.67 9.44 -1.75
CA ILE A 82 -7.27 9.90 -1.86
C ILE A 82 -6.30 8.71 -1.78
N LEU A 83 -6.48 7.81 -0.81
CA LEU A 83 -5.65 6.61 -0.67
C LEU A 83 -5.73 5.72 -1.93
N ALA A 84 -6.92 5.56 -2.50
CA ALA A 84 -7.10 4.82 -3.76
C ALA A 84 -6.42 5.52 -4.95
N LEU A 85 -6.41 6.85 -4.99
CA LEU A 85 -5.69 7.62 -6.01
C LEU A 85 -4.17 7.51 -5.86
N ILE A 86 -3.65 7.56 -4.62
CA ILE A 86 -2.23 7.31 -4.31
C ILE A 86 -1.85 5.90 -4.78
N TYR A 87 -2.67 4.90 -4.49
CA TYR A 87 -2.43 3.54 -4.98
C TYR A 87 -2.37 3.48 -6.50
N ARG A 88 -3.35 4.11 -7.18
CA ARG A 88 -3.45 4.13 -8.65
C ARG A 88 -2.31 4.88 -9.33
N SER A 89 -1.64 5.82 -8.64
CA SER A 89 -0.49 6.52 -9.21
C SER A 89 0.74 5.62 -9.33
N GLN A 90 0.78 4.49 -8.61
CA GLN A 90 1.89 3.55 -8.64
C GLN A 90 1.77 2.54 -9.79
N VAL A 91 2.88 2.27 -10.45
CA VAL A 91 2.97 1.23 -11.50
C VAL A 91 3.12 -0.15 -10.87
N VAL A 92 4.05 -0.27 -9.90
CA VAL A 92 4.28 -1.48 -9.10
C VAL A 92 4.30 -1.06 -7.63
N PRO A 93 3.18 -1.18 -6.91
CA PRO A 93 3.16 -0.83 -5.49
C PRO A 93 4.10 -1.77 -4.71
N THR A 94 4.81 -1.24 -3.72
CA THR A 94 5.66 -2.04 -2.83
C THR A 94 4.81 -2.77 -1.78
N GLY A 95 5.36 -3.81 -1.15
CA GLY A 95 4.70 -4.47 -0.02
C GLY A 95 4.41 -3.51 1.14
N LEU A 96 5.35 -2.61 1.43
CA LEU A 96 5.21 -1.61 2.49
C LEU A 96 4.10 -0.59 2.20
N LEU A 97 3.95 -0.18 0.93
CA LEU A 97 2.84 0.68 0.52
C LEU A 97 1.48 -0.03 0.65
N ARG A 98 1.40 -1.31 0.26
CA ARG A 98 0.18 -2.12 0.47
C ARG A 98 -0.18 -2.21 1.94
N LEU A 99 0.81 -2.43 2.81
CA LEU A 99 0.63 -2.45 4.26
C LEU A 99 0.06 -1.13 4.76
N SER A 100 0.73 -0.02 4.41
CA SER A 100 0.31 1.33 4.80
C SER A 100 -1.12 1.67 4.37
N LEU A 101 -1.47 1.41 3.10
CA LEU A 101 -2.77 1.77 2.55
C LEU A 101 -3.86 0.81 3.03
N GLY A 102 -3.58 -0.48 3.16
CA GLY A 102 -4.53 -1.46 3.68
C GLY A 102 -4.93 -1.16 5.13
N LEU A 103 -3.97 -0.81 5.99
CA LEU A 103 -4.24 -0.36 7.36
C LEU A 103 -5.18 0.86 7.39
N GLN A 104 -4.85 1.90 6.63
CA GLN A 104 -5.64 3.15 6.61
C GLN A 104 -7.04 2.95 6.02
N ILE A 105 -7.16 2.20 4.91
CA ILE A 105 -8.47 1.94 4.28
C ILE A 105 -9.34 1.09 5.20
N GLY A 106 -8.80 0.03 5.81
CA GLY A 106 -9.53 -0.83 6.73
C GLY A 106 -10.05 -0.06 7.96
N GLY A 107 -9.17 0.74 8.59
CA GLY A 107 -9.57 1.57 9.73
C GLY A 107 -10.59 2.65 9.36
N ALA A 108 -10.38 3.36 8.25
CA ALA A 108 -11.31 4.38 7.78
C ALA A 108 -12.70 3.79 7.47
N ALA A 109 -12.75 2.60 6.87
CA ALA A 109 -13.99 1.89 6.61
C ALA A 109 -14.72 1.48 7.90
N GLY A 110 -14.00 1.02 8.93
CA GLY A 110 -14.58 0.65 10.23
C GLY A 110 -15.23 1.84 10.93
N ASN A 111 -14.51 2.95 11.04
CA ASN A 111 -15.03 4.19 11.62
C ASN A 111 -16.14 4.83 10.79
N LEU A 112 -16.11 4.69 9.46
CA LEU A 112 -17.19 5.15 8.58
C LEU A 112 -18.47 4.33 8.77
N LEU A 113 -18.35 3.01 8.95
CA LEU A 113 -19.50 2.14 9.15
C LEU A 113 -20.28 2.52 10.42
N ASP A 114 -19.59 2.73 11.55
CA ASP A 114 -20.24 3.16 12.79
C ASP A 114 -20.98 4.49 12.59
N ARG A 115 -20.34 5.47 11.94
CA ARG A 115 -20.96 6.77 11.65
C ARG A 115 -22.21 6.66 10.79
N LEU A 116 -22.26 5.70 9.86
CA LEU A 116 -23.43 5.45 9.01
C LEU A 116 -24.55 4.75 9.79
N LEU A 117 -24.21 3.75 10.61
CA LEU A 117 -25.20 2.88 11.26
C LEU A 117 -25.69 3.43 12.61
N ILE A 118 -24.79 3.93 13.44
CA ILE A 118 -25.05 4.33 14.83
C ILE A 118 -24.73 5.81 15.11
N GLN A 119 -24.34 6.58 14.10
CA GLN A 119 -24.16 8.06 14.13
C GLN A 119 -23.02 8.58 15.03
N HIS A 120 -22.19 7.68 15.56
CA HIS A 120 -20.98 7.99 16.34
C HIS A 120 -20.00 6.83 16.17
N VAL A 121 -18.76 6.98 16.62
CA VAL A 121 -17.78 5.89 16.66
C VAL A 121 -17.69 5.30 18.07
N THR A 122 -17.61 3.99 18.18
CA THR A 122 -17.36 3.31 19.46
C THR A 122 -15.87 3.31 19.76
N ASP A 123 -15.47 4.07 20.79
CA ASP A 123 -14.11 4.10 21.32
C ASP A 123 -14.02 3.32 22.62
N PHE A 124 -12.89 2.64 22.83
CA PHE A 124 -12.76 1.72 23.95
C PHE A 124 -11.38 1.55 24.56
N VAL A 125 -10.29 1.81 23.83
CA VAL A 125 -8.94 1.70 24.39
C VAL A 125 -8.61 2.97 25.17
N ASP A 126 -8.52 2.84 26.49
CA ASP A 126 -8.28 3.93 27.43
C ASP A 126 -6.94 3.71 28.14
N ILE A 127 -6.02 4.68 27.99
CA ILE A 127 -4.66 4.64 28.55
C ILE A 127 -4.37 5.87 29.43
N GLY A 128 -5.39 6.34 30.16
CA GLY A 128 -5.26 7.42 31.13
C GLY A 128 -5.48 8.80 30.52
N THR A 129 -4.41 9.58 30.31
CA THR A 129 -4.52 10.97 29.86
C THR A 129 -4.68 11.12 28.35
N TRP A 130 -4.47 10.06 27.59
CA TRP A 130 -4.67 10.06 26.14
C TRP A 130 -6.16 9.88 25.80
N PRO A 131 -6.67 10.53 24.74
CA PRO A 131 -8.05 10.30 24.29
C PRO A 131 -8.33 8.83 24.03
N VAL A 132 -9.49 8.34 24.47
CA VAL A 132 -9.92 6.97 24.19
C VAL A 132 -10.00 6.76 22.68
N PHE A 133 -9.51 5.63 22.19
CA PHE A 133 -9.45 5.33 20.76
C PHE A 133 -9.87 3.89 20.48
N ASN A 134 -9.86 3.48 19.22
CA ASN A 134 -10.18 2.11 18.81
C ASN A 134 -9.12 1.51 17.87
N VAL A 135 -9.35 0.28 17.41
CA VAL A 135 -8.43 -0.40 16.48
C VAL A 135 -8.34 0.32 15.14
N ALA A 136 -9.46 0.84 14.61
CA ALA A 136 -9.44 1.66 13.41
C ALA A 136 -8.51 2.88 13.54
N ASP A 137 -8.56 3.64 14.63
CA ASP A 137 -7.69 4.80 14.83
C ASP A 137 -6.21 4.41 14.89
N ALA A 138 -5.88 3.36 15.65
CA ALA A 138 -4.52 2.83 15.74
C ALA A 138 -3.99 2.38 14.37
N SER A 139 -4.83 1.73 13.56
CA SER A 139 -4.47 1.29 12.22
C SER A 139 -4.24 2.46 11.26
N ILE A 140 -5.06 3.51 11.31
CA ILE A 140 -4.91 4.71 10.50
C ILE A 140 -3.59 5.41 10.84
N ILE A 141 -3.31 5.63 12.12
CA ILE A 141 -2.07 6.29 12.55
C ILE A 141 -0.84 5.47 12.16
N THR A 142 -0.88 4.15 12.36
CA THR A 142 0.23 3.26 11.97
C THR A 142 0.47 3.32 10.46
N GLY A 143 -0.59 3.22 9.65
CA GLY A 143 -0.46 3.30 8.20
C GLY A 143 0.01 4.68 7.73
N LEU A 144 -0.41 5.76 8.39
CA LEU A 144 0.05 7.12 8.11
C LEU A 144 1.55 7.29 8.41
N VAL A 145 2.03 6.76 9.54
CA VAL A 145 3.47 6.77 9.88
C VAL A 145 4.29 5.99 8.84
N ILE A 146 3.82 4.81 8.43
CA ILE A 146 4.47 4.04 7.37
C ILE A 146 4.47 4.81 6.04
N LEU A 147 3.36 5.47 5.70
CA LEU A 147 3.26 6.27 4.48
C LEU A 147 4.25 7.43 4.50
N GLY A 148 4.33 8.14 5.64
CA GLY A 148 5.29 9.21 5.84
C GLY A 148 6.74 8.72 5.74
N TYR A 149 7.04 7.55 6.33
CA TYR A 149 8.37 6.93 6.19
C TYR A 149 8.72 6.63 4.73
N ILE A 150 7.78 6.09 3.94
CA ILE A 150 7.99 5.85 2.50
C ILE A 150 8.31 7.17 1.76
N PHE A 151 7.62 8.26 2.06
CA PHE A 151 7.83 9.52 1.34
C PHE A 151 9.03 10.34 1.82
N LEU A 152 9.42 10.22 3.09
CA LEU A 152 10.47 11.05 3.70
C LEU A 152 11.83 10.36 3.77
N VAL A 153 11.87 9.03 3.82
CA VAL A 153 13.09 8.29 4.13
C VAL A 153 13.40 7.23 3.08
N ALA A 154 12.39 6.58 2.50
CA ALA A 154 12.68 5.57 1.50
C ALA A 154 13.27 6.27 0.26
N GLU A 155 14.57 6.08 0.06
CA GLU A 155 15.18 6.30 -1.24
C GLU A 155 14.40 5.46 -2.26
N PRO A 156 14.19 5.96 -3.49
CA PRO A 156 13.67 5.11 -4.55
C PRO A 156 14.49 3.82 -4.50
N VAL A 157 13.81 2.68 -4.40
CA VAL A 157 14.51 1.40 -4.53
C VAL A 157 14.97 1.35 -5.97
N ASP A 158 16.18 1.86 -6.20
CA ASP A 158 16.95 1.58 -7.37
C ASP A 158 17.06 0.05 -7.34
N ASN A 159 16.43 -0.62 -8.31
CA ASN A 159 16.66 -2.05 -8.51
C ASN A 159 18.09 -2.27 -9.05
N GLU A 160 19.10 -1.64 -8.45
CA GLU A 160 20.52 -1.97 -8.62
C GLU A 160 20.84 -3.17 -7.73
N GLY A 161 20.19 -4.27 -8.05
CA GLY A 161 20.25 -5.53 -7.31
C GLY A 161 20.01 -6.74 -8.20
N SER A 162 20.40 -6.65 -9.47
CA SER A 162 20.67 -7.82 -10.32
C SER A 162 22.11 -7.78 -10.84
N GLY A 163 23.04 -7.44 -9.95
CA GLY A 163 24.44 -7.81 -10.11
C GLY A 163 24.54 -9.34 -10.04
N LEU A 164 24.67 -9.94 -11.22
CA LEU A 164 25.18 -11.29 -11.59
C LEU A 164 24.30 -11.93 -12.67
N ASN A 165 24.25 -11.30 -13.86
CA ASN A 165 24.20 -11.89 -15.21
C ASN A 165 23.74 -10.81 -16.20
N GLY A 166 24.68 -10.31 -17.00
CA GLY A 166 24.59 -9.04 -17.72
C GLY A 166 23.43 -8.94 -18.71
N GLY A 167 22.47 -8.08 -18.38
CA GLY A 167 21.48 -7.55 -19.31
C GLY A 167 21.09 -6.16 -18.87
N TYR A 168 21.28 -5.17 -19.74
CA TYR A 168 20.87 -3.78 -19.51
C TYR A 168 19.35 -3.75 -19.30
N GLY A 169 18.88 -3.06 -18.26
CA GLY A 169 17.44 -2.89 -17.98
C GLY A 169 16.68 -2.08 -19.04
N TRP A 170 17.38 -1.59 -20.05
CA TRP A 170 16.90 -0.71 -21.11
C TRP A 170 17.32 -1.24 -22.48
N CYS A 171 16.50 -0.98 -23.50
CA CYS A 171 16.67 -1.49 -24.86
C CYS A 171 17.41 -0.44 -25.71
N PRO A 172 18.59 -0.76 -26.27
CA PRO A 172 19.39 0.20 -27.03
C PRO A 172 18.77 0.60 -28.39
N VAL A 173 17.70 -0.07 -28.81
CA VAL A 173 17.02 0.18 -30.10
C VAL A 173 15.90 1.21 -29.97
N CYS A 174 15.28 1.32 -28.80
CA CYS A 174 14.07 2.15 -28.65
C CYS A 174 13.89 2.75 -27.25
N ASP A 175 14.92 2.69 -26.41
CA ASP A 175 14.93 3.12 -25.01
C ASP A 175 13.81 2.49 -24.15
N GLY A 176 13.24 1.37 -24.60
CA GLY A 176 12.19 0.63 -23.90
C GLY A 176 12.73 -0.31 -22.83
N GLN A 177 11.90 -0.72 -21.88
CA GLN A 177 12.32 -1.63 -20.81
C GLN A 177 12.56 -3.05 -21.35
N MET A 178 13.65 -3.68 -20.90
CA MET A 178 13.95 -5.09 -21.16
C MET A 178 13.34 -5.97 -20.06
N LEU A 179 12.50 -6.94 -20.43
CA LEU A 179 11.95 -7.94 -19.52
C LEU A 179 12.71 -9.25 -19.64
N THR A 180 13.01 -9.89 -18.52
CA THR A 180 13.53 -11.26 -18.48
C THR A 180 12.46 -12.23 -18.98
N VAL A 181 12.79 -13.01 -19.99
CA VAL A 181 11.96 -14.11 -20.52
C VAL A 181 12.75 -15.40 -20.46
N THR A 182 12.08 -16.55 -20.56
CA THR A 182 12.75 -17.85 -20.57
C THR A 182 13.78 -17.90 -21.71
N GLY A 183 15.08 -17.92 -21.37
CA GLY A 183 16.18 -17.97 -22.33
C GLY A 183 16.73 -16.62 -22.83
N GLY A 184 16.40 -15.49 -22.18
CA GLY A 184 17.02 -14.19 -22.51
C GLY A 184 16.21 -12.98 -22.05
N TRP A 185 16.33 -11.87 -22.77
CA TRP A 185 15.58 -10.63 -22.53
C TRP A 185 14.73 -10.26 -23.74
N ARG A 186 13.60 -9.59 -23.49
CA ARG A 186 12.69 -9.07 -24.52
C ARG A 186 12.27 -7.65 -24.20
N CYS A 187 12.45 -6.73 -25.15
CA CYS A 187 11.95 -5.37 -25.04
C CYS A 187 10.41 -5.33 -25.12
N THR A 188 9.78 -4.56 -24.23
CA THR A 188 8.33 -4.36 -24.21
C THR A 188 7.80 -3.45 -25.31
N ILE A 189 8.66 -2.61 -25.88
CA ILE A 189 8.28 -1.59 -26.87
C ILE A 189 8.51 -2.12 -28.29
N CYS A 190 9.76 -2.42 -28.66
CA CYS A 190 10.10 -2.85 -30.02
C CYS A 190 10.10 -4.37 -30.20
N GLY A 191 10.01 -5.15 -29.12
CA GLY A 191 10.00 -6.61 -29.18
C GLY A 191 11.36 -7.28 -29.44
N VAL A 192 12.45 -6.50 -29.54
CA VAL A 192 13.84 -7.00 -29.68
C VAL A 192 14.14 -8.01 -28.59
N ARG A 193 14.79 -9.11 -28.96
CA ARG A 193 15.22 -10.16 -28.05
C ARG A 193 16.73 -10.22 -27.99
N GLU A 194 17.25 -10.28 -26.79
CA GLU A 194 18.67 -10.53 -26.56
C GLU A 194 18.81 -11.90 -25.91
N ARG A 195 19.54 -12.79 -26.58
CA ARG A 195 19.76 -14.15 -26.09
C ARG A 195 21.04 -14.13 -25.27
N VAL A 196 21.06 -14.73 -24.08
CA VAL A 196 22.29 -14.93 -23.32
C VAL A 196 23.19 -15.82 -24.18
N VAL A 197 24.18 -15.23 -24.85
CA VAL A 197 25.24 -16.01 -25.48
C VAL A 197 26.18 -16.37 -24.35
N GLY A 198 26.11 -17.62 -23.89
CA GLY A 198 27.01 -18.15 -22.88
C GLY A 198 28.46 -17.95 -23.30
N GLU A 199 29.23 -17.44 -22.34
CA GLU A 199 30.68 -17.29 -22.30
C GLU A 199 31.45 -18.34 -23.12
N LEU A 200 31.87 -17.99 -24.34
CA LEU A 200 33.00 -18.57 -25.07
C LEU A 200 33.22 -17.81 -26.39
N LEU A 201 33.85 -16.64 -26.29
CA LEU A 201 34.70 -16.12 -27.36
C LEU A 201 36.06 -15.83 -26.74
N THR A 202 36.85 -16.89 -26.54
CA THR A 202 38.30 -16.75 -26.62
C THR A 202 38.62 -15.93 -27.86
N GLY A 203 39.30 -14.79 -27.65
CA GLY A 203 39.73 -13.90 -28.72
C GLY A 203 40.42 -14.71 -29.80
N ASP A 204 39.92 -14.56 -31.04
CA ASP A 204 40.61 -14.79 -32.31
C ASP A 204 39.64 -14.85 -33.51
N ARG A 205 38.31 -14.85 -33.32
CA ARG A 205 37.34 -14.92 -34.44
C ARG A 205 36.55 -13.66 -34.77
N LEU A 206 36.90 -12.49 -34.24
CA LEU A 206 36.22 -11.23 -34.59
C LEU A 206 36.83 -10.51 -35.82
N VAL A 207 37.90 -11.05 -36.42
CA VAL A 207 38.54 -10.39 -37.59
C VAL A 207 38.07 -10.98 -38.93
N GLU A 208 37.50 -12.19 -38.97
CA GLU A 208 37.13 -12.85 -40.23
C GLU A 208 35.71 -12.53 -40.73
N GLU A 209 34.75 -12.16 -39.87
CA GLU A 209 33.36 -11.91 -40.31
C GLU A 209 33.09 -10.46 -40.75
N LEU A 210 34.05 -9.54 -40.63
CA LEU A 210 33.89 -8.13 -41.02
C LEU A 210 34.65 -7.74 -42.31
N THR A 211 35.32 -8.67 -42.99
CA THR A 211 36.05 -8.41 -44.26
C THR A 211 35.64 -9.30 -45.44
N GLY A 212 34.51 -10.00 -45.33
CA GLY A 212 34.13 -11.07 -46.27
C GLY A 212 33.07 -10.76 -47.33
N ASP A 213 32.62 -9.51 -47.52
CA ASP A 213 31.68 -9.23 -48.62
C ASP A 213 31.88 -7.86 -49.28
N GLN A 214 33.01 -7.73 -49.98
CA GLN A 214 33.15 -6.87 -51.15
C GLN A 214 34.16 -7.52 -52.11
N LYS A 215 33.65 -8.24 -53.11
CA LYS A 215 34.02 -8.08 -54.53
C LYS A 215 33.46 -9.20 -55.42
N LEU A 216 32.89 -8.72 -56.54
CA LEU A 216 32.52 -9.37 -57.81
C LEU A 216 31.13 -10.00 -57.88
#